data_AF-A0A9E8EIS8-F1
#
_entry.id   AF-A0A9E8EIS8-F1
#
_cell.length_a   1.000
_cell.length_b   1.000
_cell.length_c   1.000
_cell.angle_alpha   90.00
_cell.angle_beta   90.00
_cell.angle_gamma   90.00
#
_symmetry.space_group_name_H-M   'P 1'
#
loop_
_entity.id
_entity.type
_entity.pdbx_description
1 polymer ?
#
loop_
_entity_poly.entity_id
_entity_poly.type
_entity_poly.pdbx_seq_one_letter_code
_entity_poly.pdbx_strand_id
1 'polypeptide(L)'
;MSTKAEKTGSRKSGGSLIAALMLICAMATSTLVAQNVARANVIQVKYTGYKPTGVFETELRYFYEVSGVRSYLENMEKQLLEQFKKTLLSQYPDDRKQVDKMIDILSEESLSLDDVIKAYMPVYKKYYTIEELQELNKFYSTDLMQSMVKKNPSIAQELAPIQMELLTDHAEKLKKRLTQALE
;
A
#
# COMPACT_ATOMS: atom_id res chain seq x y z
N MET A 1 44.29 29.43 -10.87
CA MET A 1 44.19 27.99 -11.19
C MET A 1 43.29 27.39 -10.11
N SER A 2 41.98 27.28 -10.37
CA SER A 2 41.31 26.08 -10.94
C SER A 2 41.32 24.92 -9.94
N THR A 3 40.22 24.29 -9.50
CA THR A 3 38.77 24.47 -9.73
C THR A 3 38.05 23.58 -8.69
N LYS A 4 36.96 24.10 -8.09
CA LYS A 4 35.69 23.45 -7.69
C LYS A 4 35.60 21.90 -7.62
N ALA A 5 35.12 21.36 -6.50
CA ALA A 5 34.10 20.29 -6.46
C ALA A 5 33.36 20.24 -5.10
N GLU A 6 32.23 20.95 -5.08
CA GLU A 6 31.06 20.76 -4.23
C GLU A 6 30.50 19.33 -4.41
N LYS A 7 30.22 18.59 -3.32
CA LYS A 7 29.18 17.54 -3.31
C LYS A 7 28.43 17.53 -1.98
N THR A 8 27.35 18.29 -2.02
CA THR A 8 26.07 18.06 -1.35
C THR A 8 25.75 16.59 -1.05
N GLY A 9 25.67 16.23 0.23
CA GLY A 9 25.05 15.01 0.72
C GLY A 9 23.52 15.13 0.73
N SER A 10 22.91 14.82 -0.42
CA SER A 10 21.48 14.66 -0.70
C SER A 10 20.73 13.89 0.41
N ARG A 11 19.78 14.52 1.13
CA ARG A 11 18.32 14.60 0.88
C ARG A 11 17.53 13.27 1.10
N LYS A 12 16.84 13.24 2.26
CA LYS A 12 15.49 12.68 2.53
C LYS A 12 15.16 11.28 1.95
N SER A 13 15.44 10.23 2.71
CA SER A 13 14.98 8.86 2.42
C SER A 13 13.48 8.60 2.73
N GLY A 14 12.76 9.55 3.35
CA GLY A 14 11.33 9.37 3.66
C GLY A 14 10.35 9.65 2.52
N GLY A 15 10.81 10.27 1.42
CA GLY A 15 9.95 10.57 0.26
C GLY A 15 9.76 9.38 -0.69
N SER A 16 10.56 8.31 -0.55
CA SER A 16 10.59 7.20 -1.50
C SER A 16 9.41 6.24 -1.35
N LEU A 17 8.84 6.07 -0.15
CA LEU A 17 7.75 5.12 0.07
C LEU A 17 6.39 5.67 -0.36
N ILE A 18 6.13 6.97 -0.11
CA ILE A 18 4.89 7.64 -0.51
C ILE A 18 4.89 7.88 -2.03
N ALA A 19 6.05 8.22 -2.60
CA ALA A 19 6.23 8.25 -4.05
C ALA A 19 6.10 6.85 -4.68
N ALA A 20 6.58 5.79 -4.02
CA ALA A 20 6.44 4.42 -4.51
C ALA A 20 4.98 3.92 -4.48
N LEU A 21 4.20 4.26 -3.44
CA LEU A 21 2.78 3.90 -3.38
C LEU A 21 1.94 4.66 -4.43
N MET A 22 2.22 5.94 -4.66
CA MET A 22 1.60 6.69 -5.76
C MET A 22 2.08 6.19 -7.13
N LEU A 23 3.34 5.75 -7.26
CA LEU A 23 3.87 5.15 -8.49
C LEU A 23 3.29 3.77 -8.77
N ILE A 24 2.94 2.95 -7.77
CA ILE A 24 2.27 1.67 -8.03
C ILE A 24 0.86 1.90 -8.61
N CYS A 25 0.14 2.93 -8.16
CA CYS A 25 -1.11 3.36 -8.78
C CYS A 25 -0.93 3.97 -10.19
N ALA A 26 0.17 4.70 -10.42
CA ALA A 26 0.46 5.33 -11.72
C ALA A 26 1.08 4.36 -12.76
N MET A 27 1.83 3.33 -12.34
CA MET A 27 2.45 2.36 -13.23
C MET A 27 1.47 1.26 -13.66
N ALA A 28 0.49 0.90 -12.83
CA ALA A 28 -0.61 0.02 -13.26
C ALA A 28 -1.51 0.68 -14.34
N THR A 29 -1.47 2.00 -14.48
CA THR A 29 -2.31 2.75 -15.43
C THR A 29 -1.59 3.26 -16.68
N SER A 30 -0.25 3.32 -16.70
CA SER A 30 0.50 3.99 -17.78
C SER A 30 1.17 3.11 -18.84
N THR A 31 1.28 1.79 -18.67
CA THR A 31 1.87 0.92 -19.72
C THR A 31 0.87 0.25 -20.67
N LEU A 32 -0.44 0.49 -20.55
CA LEU A 32 -1.43 -0.11 -21.48
C LEU A 32 -2.63 0.76 -21.89
N VAL A 33 -2.71 2.04 -21.49
CA VAL A 33 -3.85 2.90 -21.88
C VAL A 33 -3.36 4.23 -22.47
N ALA A 34 -2.58 4.12 -23.54
CA ALA A 34 -2.30 5.25 -24.42
C ALA A 34 -2.68 4.88 -25.85
N GLN A 35 -3.98 4.66 -26.09
CA GLN A 35 -4.65 4.90 -27.38
C GLN A 35 -6.17 4.69 -27.22
N ASN A 36 -6.93 5.76 -27.43
CA ASN A 36 -8.38 5.81 -27.59
C ASN A 36 -9.26 5.32 -26.42
N VAL A 37 -9.25 6.03 -25.29
CA VAL A 37 -10.41 6.00 -24.38
C VAL A 37 -11.49 6.90 -24.99
N ALA A 38 -12.42 6.29 -25.72
CA ALA A 38 -13.61 6.96 -26.21
C ALA A 38 -14.36 7.60 -25.02
N ARG A 39 -14.66 8.91 -25.13
CA ARG A 39 -15.35 9.74 -24.12
C ARG A 39 -16.82 9.33 -23.84
N ALA A 40 -17.24 8.11 -24.17
CA ALA A 40 -18.64 7.73 -24.26
C ALA A 40 -19.22 7.04 -23.00
N ASN A 41 -18.41 6.59 -22.04
CA ASN A 41 -18.89 5.87 -20.86
C ASN A 41 -18.28 6.39 -19.54
N VAL A 42 -18.31 7.70 -19.31
CA VAL A 42 -17.95 8.24 -17.99
C VAL A 42 -19.08 7.87 -17.02
N ILE A 43 -18.83 6.88 -16.16
CA ILE A 43 -19.74 6.50 -15.08
C ILE A 43 -19.93 7.74 -14.20
N GLN A 44 -21.17 8.22 -14.09
CA GLN A 44 -21.48 9.28 -13.14
C GLN A 44 -21.42 8.73 -11.72
N VAL A 45 -20.57 9.34 -10.92
CA VAL A 45 -20.28 8.86 -9.59
C VAL A 45 -21.31 9.43 -8.61
N LYS A 46 -22.11 8.56 -8.00
CA LYS A 46 -23.11 8.98 -7.01
C LYS A 46 -22.42 9.23 -5.67
N TYR A 47 -22.56 10.45 -5.16
CA TYR A 47 -22.06 10.82 -3.84
C TYR A 47 -22.87 10.12 -2.74
N THR A 48 -22.16 9.49 -1.81
CA THR A 48 -22.79 8.88 -0.63
C THR A 48 -22.45 9.76 0.57
N GLY A 49 -23.49 10.25 1.26
CA GLY A 49 -23.61 10.72 2.66
C GLY A 49 -22.45 11.34 3.48
N TYR A 50 -21.24 11.52 2.96
CA TYR A 50 -20.10 12.07 3.67
C TYR A 50 -20.41 13.52 4.09
N LYS A 51 -19.99 13.89 5.29
CA LYS A 51 -20.20 15.21 5.86
C LYS A 51 -18.86 15.71 6.39
N PRO A 52 -18.25 16.70 5.73
CA PRO A 52 -17.01 17.31 6.20
C PRO A 52 -17.16 17.83 7.62
N THR A 53 -16.17 17.56 8.45
CA THR A 53 -16.16 17.91 9.88
C THR A 53 -15.28 19.11 10.20
N GLY A 54 -14.34 19.45 9.32
CA GLY A 54 -13.36 20.52 9.56
C GLY A 54 -12.29 20.16 10.60
N VAL A 55 -12.26 18.90 11.08
CA VAL A 55 -11.24 18.41 12.02
C VAL A 55 -10.32 17.43 11.31
N PHE A 56 -9.04 17.80 11.15
CA PHE A 56 -8.08 17.02 10.36
C PHE A 56 -7.94 15.57 10.82
N GLU A 57 -7.93 15.33 12.13
CA GLU A 57 -7.84 13.97 12.69
C GLU A 57 -9.05 13.12 12.27
N THR A 58 -10.25 13.68 12.37
CA THR A 58 -11.49 13.02 11.96
C THR A 58 -11.50 12.72 10.47
N GLU A 59 -11.02 13.65 9.65
CA GLU A 59 -10.90 13.44 8.21
C GLU A 59 -9.86 12.37 7.86
N LEU A 60 -8.73 12.33 8.54
CA LEU A 60 -7.69 11.33 8.33
C LEU A 60 -8.16 9.93 8.75
N ARG A 61 -8.87 9.86 9.87
CA ARG A 61 -9.50 8.62 10.34
C ARG A 61 -10.50 8.09 9.34
N TYR A 62 -11.38 8.96 8.85
CA TYR A 62 -12.36 8.58 7.85
C TYR A 62 -11.68 8.14 6.55
N PHE A 63 -10.64 8.85 6.11
CA PHE A 63 -9.82 8.46 4.96
C PHE A 63 -9.27 7.05 5.11
N TYR A 64 -8.73 6.68 6.27
CA TYR A 64 -8.15 5.35 6.52
C TYR A 64 -9.20 4.24 6.45
N GLU A 65 -10.43 4.54 6.86
CA GLU A 65 -11.56 3.64 6.77
C GLU A 65 -11.98 3.43 5.30
N VAL A 66 -12.27 4.52 4.57
CA VAL A 66 -12.87 4.43 3.22
C VAL A 66 -11.87 4.06 2.13
N SER A 67 -10.58 4.29 2.34
CA SER A 67 -9.52 3.92 1.38
C SER A 67 -9.06 2.46 1.52
N GLY A 68 -9.46 1.76 2.59
CA GLY A 68 -9.01 0.40 2.89
C GLY A 68 -7.65 0.32 3.59
N VAL A 69 -7.03 1.46 3.94
CA VAL A 69 -5.76 1.48 4.70
C VAL A 69 -5.90 0.79 6.05
N ARG A 70 -7.03 0.95 6.74
CA ARG A 70 -7.29 0.25 8.01
C ARG A 70 -7.20 -1.27 7.84
N SER A 71 -7.95 -1.82 6.89
CA SER A 71 -7.95 -3.26 6.63
C SER A 71 -6.57 -3.75 6.17
N TYR A 72 -5.82 -2.92 5.44
CA TYR A 72 -4.44 -3.24 5.08
C TYR A 72 -3.53 -3.35 6.32
N LEU A 73 -3.60 -2.39 7.24
CA LEU A 73 -2.81 -2.41 8.49
C LEU A 73 -3.16 -3.64 9.34
N GLU A 74 -4.46 -3.91 9.52
CA GLU A 74 -4.94 -5.08 10.28
C GLU A 74 -4.48 -6.41 9.66
N ASN A 75 -4.47 -6.51 8.33
CA ASN A 75 -3.99 -7.71 7.65
C ASN A 75 -2.48 -7.86 7.70
N MET A 76 -1.73 -6.75 7.60
CA MET A 76 -0.28 -6.74 7.73
C MET A 76 0.13 -7.20 9.13
N GLU A 77 -0.54 -6.70 10.18
CA GLU A 77 -0.31 -7.12 11.56
C GLU A 77 -0.55 -8.62 11.73
N LYS A 78 -1.69 -9.14 11.25
CA LYS A 78 -1.98 -10.58 11.28
C LYS A 78 -0.90 -11.41 10.59
N GLN A 79 -0.43 -10.97 9.41
CA GLN A 79 0.63 -11.66 8.69
C GLN A 79 1.96 -11.66 9.48
N LEU A 80 2.30 -10.55 10.13
CA LEU A 80 3.49 -10.45 10.97
C LEU A 80 3.40 -11.38 12.19
N LEU A 81 2.26 -11.39 12.89
CA LEU A 81 2.04 -12.29 14.03
C LEU A 81 2.11 -13.76 13.61
N GLU A 82 1.49 -14.14 12.50
CA GLU A 82 1.56 -15.49 11.96
C GLU A 82 2.99 -15.89 11.55
N GLN A 83 3.74 -14.98 10.93
CA GLN A 83 5.14 -15.22 10.60
C GLN A 83 6.01 -15.39 11.86
N PHE A 84 5.75 -14.56 12.87
CA PHE A 84 6.45 -14.62 14.14
C PHE A 84 6.15 -15.93 14.87
N LYS A 85 4.88 -16.34 14.92
CA LYS A 85 4.43 -17.63 15.45
C LYS A 85 5.14 -18.80 14.77
N LYS A 86 5.15 -18.84 13.44
CA LYS A 86 5.84 -19.89 12.66
C LYS A 86 7.32 -19.95 12.99
N THR A 87 7.97 -18.80 13.11
CA THR A 87 9.40 -18.70 13.44
C THR A 87 9.69 -19.27 14.82
N LEU A 88 8.86 -18.94 15.81
CA LEU A 88 9.02 -19.41 17.18
C LEU A 88 8.76 -20.91 17.31
N LEU A 89 7.70 -21.43 16.70
CA LEU A 89 7.42 -22.87 16.70
C LEU A 89 8.51 -23.68 16.00
N SER A 90 9.21 -23.09 15.02
CA SER A 90 10.36 -23.73 14.38
C SER A 90 11.58 -23.79 15.29
N GLN A 91 11.75 -22.84 16.22
CA GLN A 91 12.88 -22.78 17.16
C GLN A 91 12.59 -23.55 18.45
N TYR A 92 11.34 -23.53 18.90
CA TYR A 92 10.86 -24.10 20.16
C TYR A 92 9.64 -24.99 19.90
N PRO A 93 9.81 -26.14 19.22
CA PRO A 93 8.69 -26.99 18.81
C PRO A 93 7.90 -27.58 19.98
N ASP A 94 8.54 -27.80 21.13
CA ASP A 94 7.92 -28.37 22.33
C ASP A 94 7.17 -27.32 23.18
N ASP A 95 7.43 -26.03 22.97
CA ASP A 95 6.90 -24.92 23.77
C ASP A 95 5.66 -24.27 23.16
N ARG A 96 4.86 -25.05 22.41
CA ARG A 96 3.71 -24.52 21.65
C ARG A 96 2.75 -23.69 22.50
N LYS A 97 2.46 -24.12 23.73
CA LYS A 97 1.55 -23.40 24.63
C LYS A 97 2.10 -22.02 25.02
N GLN A 98 3.40 -21.92 25.24
CA GLN A 98 4.07 -20.67 25.59
C GLN A 98 4.11 -19.74 24.38
N VAL A 99 4.39 -20.29 23.19
CA VAL A 99 4.34 -19.53 21.93
C VAL A 99 2.94 -18.99 21.67
N ASP A 100 1.90 -19.83 21.77
CA ASP A 100 0.51 -19.40 21.59
C ASP A 100 0.17 -18.24 22.55
N LYS A 101 0.48 -18.40 23.84
CA LYS A 101 0.24 -17.34 24.84
C LYS A 101 1.00 -16.03 24.52
N MET A 102 2.23 -16.12 24.01
CA MET A 102 3.00 -14.93 23.64
C MET A 102 2.40 -14.22 22.42
N ILE A 103 1.89 -14.97 21.44
CA ILE A 103 1.19 -14.40 20.29
C ILE A 103 -0.12 -13.73 20.71
N ASP A 104 -0.86 -14.34 21.64
CA ASP A 104 -2.09 -13.75 22.18
C ASP A 104 -1.79 -12.39 22.86
N ILE A 105 -0.76 -12.34 23.71
CA ILE A 105 -0.31 -11.08 24.35
C ILE A 105 0.10 -10.04 23.31
N LEU A 106 0.88 -10.42 22.30
CA LEU A 106 1.30 -9.49 21.24
C LEU A 106 0.14 -8.98 20.39
N SER A 107 -0.92 -9.78 20.21
CA SER A 107 -2.14 -9.34 19.55
C SER A 107 -2.98 -8.42 20.42
N GLU A 108 -2.99 -8.60 21.74
CA GLU A 108 -3.72 -7.74 22.67
C GLU A 108 -3.04 -6.37 22.85
N GLU A 109 -1.71 -6.36 22.85
CA GLU A 109 -0.86 -5.17 22.98
C GLU A 109 -0.57 -4.48 21.62
N SER A 110 -1.33 -4.84 20.58
CA SER A 110 -1.08 -4.30 19.25
C SER A 110 -1.45 -2.82 19.13
N LEU A 111 -0.79 -2.13 18.20
CA LEU A 111 -0.98 -0.70 18.01
C LEU A 111 -2.42 -0.41 17.57
N SER A 112 -3.11 0.42 18.35
CA SER A 112 -4.44 0.86 17.96
C SER A 112 -4.39 1.79 16.74
N LEU A 113 -5.49 1.83 15.98
CA LEU A 113 -5.64 2.81 14.90
C LEU A 113 -5.49 4.25 15.41
N ASP A 114 -5.85 4.52 16.66
CA ASP A 114 -5.70 5.84 17.29
C ASP A 114 -4.22 6.21 17.45
N ASP A 115 -3.38 5.26 17.86
CA ASP A 115 -1.94 5.48 18.01
C ASP A 115 -1.28 5.73 16.66
N VAL A 116 -1.68 4.96 15.64
CA VAL A 116 -1.22 5.14 14.26
C VAL A 116 -1.60 6.52 13.73
N ILE A 117 -2.87 6.93 13.89
CA ILE A 117 -3.35 8.24 13.42
C ILE A 117 -2.61 9.36 14.13
N LYS A 118 -2.47 9.31 15.46
CA LYS A 118 -1.74 10.33 16.24
C LYS A 118 -0.29 10.45 15.77
N ALA A 119 0.39 9.32 15.54
CA ALA A 119 1.77 9.29 15.09
C ALA A 119 1.96 9.81 13.65
N TYR A 120 1.04 9.47 12.74
CA TYR A 120 1.19 9.78 11.31
C TYR A 120 0.59 11.14 10.93
N MET A 121 -0.37 11.66 11.72
CA MET A 121 -1.05 12.92 11.44
C MET A 121 -0.11 14.10 11.19
N PRO A 122 0.99 14.33 11.94
CA PRO A 122 1.92 15.43 11.64
C PRO A 122 2.54 15.34 10.25
N VAL A 123 2.74 14.12 9.72
CA VAL A 123 3.23 13.90 8.36
C VAL A 123 2.14 14.25 7.35
N TYR A 124 0.90 13.80 7.56
CA TYR A 124 -0.21 14.14 6.66
C TYR A 124 -0.46 15.65 6.61
N LYS A 125 -0.46 16.34 7.74
CA LYS A 125 -0.64 17.80 7.83
C LYS A 125 0.43 18.60 7.07
N LYS A 126 1.57 18.00 6.79
CA LYS A 126 2.65 18.63 6.00
C LYS A 126 2.39 18.60 4.49
N TYR A 127 1.62 17.63 4.02
CA TYR A 127 1.43 17.37 2.59
C TYR A 127 0.00 17.58 2.12
N TYR A 128 -0.98 17.53 3.02
CA TYR A 128 -2.38 17.71 2.71
C TYR A 128 -2.96 18.84 3.55
N THR A 129 -3.74 19.71 2.90
CA THR A 129 -4.69 20.56 3.61
C THR A 129 -5.91 19.74 4.02
N ILE A 130 -6.73 20.31 4.90
CA ILE A 130 -7.95 19.62 5.30
C ILE A 130 -8.95 19.51 4.14
N GLU A 131 -9.03 20.52 3.27
CA GLU A 131 -9.90 20.54 2.10
C GLU A 131 -9.52 19.45 1.10
N GLU A 132 -8.22 19.25 0.87
CA GLU A 132 -7.73 18.15 0.02
C GLU A 132 -8.12 16.79 0.60
N LEU A 133 -7.99 16.62 1.91
CA LEU A 133 -8.38 15.38 2.59
C LEU A 133 -9.90 15.15 2.56
N GLN A 134 -10.70 16.22 2.63
CA GLN A 134 -12.16 16.15 2.50
C GLN A 134 -12.59 15.75 1.08
N GLU A 135 -11.93 16.26 0.04
CA GLU A 135 -12.21 15.86 -1.35
C GLU A 135 -11.76 14.41 -1.61
N LEU A 136 -10.65 13.96 -1.02
CA LEU A 136 -10.28 12.54 -1.03
C LEU A 136 -11.35 11.68 -0.37
N ASN A 137 -11.82 12.06 0.82
CA ASN A 137 -12.89 11.36 1.52
C ASN A 137 -14.16 11.27 0.67
N LYS A 138 -14.56 12.38 0.06
CA LYS A 138 -15.68 12.43 -0.88
C LYS A 138 -15.52 11.47 -2.04
N PHE A 139 -14.34 11.42 -2.66
CA PHE A 139 -14.07 10.53 -3.79
C PHE A 139 -14.06 9.05 -3.38
N TYR A 140 -13.35 8.70 -2.30
CA TYR A 140 -13.27 7.33 -1.81
C TYR A 140 -14.61 6.80 -1.30
N SER A 141 -15.49 7.65 -0.78
CA SER A 141 -16.84 7.25 -0.33
C SER A 141 -17.83 6.98 -1.46
N THR A 142 -17.43 7.16 -2.71
CA THR A 142 -18.34 6.89 -3.84
C THR A 142 -18.55 5.39 -4.04
N ASP A 143 -19.72 5.00 -4.54
CA ASP A 143 -20.05 3.58 -4.78
C ASP A 143 -19.01 2.88 -5.67
N LEU A 144 -18.51 3.60 -6.69
CA LEU A 144 -17.50 3.09 -7.59
C LEU A 144 -16.17 2.85 -6.86
N MET A 145 -15.69 3.82 -6.08
CA MET A 145 -14.43 3.67 -5.35
C MET A 145 -14.53 2.63 -4.24
N GLN A 146 -15.64 2.56 -3.52
CA GLN A 146 -15.88 1.49 -2.55
C GLN A 146 -15.89 0.11 -3.20
N SER A 147 -16.49 -0.02 -4.39
CA SER A 147 -16.45 -1.25 -5.19
C SER A 147 -15.02 -1.61 -5.60
N MET A 148 -14.25 -0.62 -6.04
CA MET A 148 -12.84 -0.81 -6.43
C MET A 148 -11.98 -1.23 -5.23
N VAL A 149 -12.08 -0.56 -4.08
CA VAL A 149 -11.34 -0.91 -2.84
C VAL A 149 -11.62 -2.36 -2.43
N LYS A 150 -12.86 -2.84 -2.56
CA LYS A 150 -13.24 -4.23 -2.24
C LYS A 150 -12.72 -5.26 -3.25
N LYS A 151 -12.67 -4.91 -4.55
CA LYS A 151 -12.31 -5.84 -5.63
C LYS A 151 -10.81 -5.91 -5.90
N ASN A 152 -10.08 -4.82 -5.69
CA ASN A 152 -8.66 -4.73 -6.00
C ASN A 152 -7.80 -5.82 -5.31
N PRO A 153 -8.03 -6.19 -4.04
CA PRO A 153 -7.30 -7.30 -3.43
C PRO A 153 -7.49 -8.62 -4.17
N SER A 154 -8.71 -8.95 -4.60
CA SER A 154 -8.99 -10.17 -5.38
C SER A 154 -8.34 -10.13 -6.76
N ILE A 155 -8.40 -8.98 -7.44
CA ILE A 155 -7.69 -8.77 -8.72
C ILE A 155 -6.19 -8.99 -8.52
N ALA A 156 -5.59 -8.43 -7.48
CA ALA A 156 -4.17 -8.61 -7.19
C ALA A 156 -3.83 -10.08 -6.90
N GLN A 157 -4.69 -10.81 -6.17
CA GLN A 157 -4.51 -12.25 -5.91
C GLN A 157 -4.56 -13.08 -7.19
N GLU A 158 -5.48 -12.78 -8.11
CA GLU A 158 -5.60 -13.47 -9.39
C GLU A 158 -4.44 -13.14 -10.35
N LEU A 159 -3.93 -11.90 -10.31
CA LEU A 159 -2.79 -11.47 -11.13
C LEU A 159 -1.44 -12.01 -10.65
N ALA A 160 -1.28 -12.28 -9.35
CA ALA A 160 -0.02 -12.75 -8.77
C ALA A 160 0.58 -14.00 -9.45
N PRO A 161 -0.15 -15.11 -9.66
CA PRO A 161 0.40 -16.28 -10.34
C PRO A 161 0.76 -15.99 -11.80
N ILE A 162 -0.04 -15.19 -12.50
CA ILE A 162 0.21 -14.78 -13.89
C ILE A 162 1.53 -13.98 -13.97
N GLN A 163 1.73 -13.07 -13.01
CA GLN A 163 2.96 -12.29 -12.93
C GLN A 163 4.19 -13.18 -12.67
N MET A 164 4.07 -14.20 -11.83
CA MET A 164 5.15 -15.14 -11.54
C MET A 164 5.51 -16.00 -12.75
N GLU A 165 4.50 -16.47 -13.50
CA GLU A 165 4.70 -17.20 -14.76
C GLU A 165 5.45 -16.33 -15.78
N LEU A 166 5.00 -15.08 -15.96
CA LEU A 166 5.64 -14.13 -16.88
C LEU A 166 7.12 -13.86 -16.52
N LEU A 167 7.43 -13.71 -15.24
CA LEU A 167 8.80 -13.51 -14.75
C LEU A 167 9.67 -14.74 -15.00
N THR A 168 9.13 -15.94 -14.76
CA THR A 168 9.84 -17.20 -14.97
C THR A 168 10.15 -17.41 -16.45
N ASP A 169 9.17 -17.22 -17.32
CA ASP A 169 9.33 -17.28 -18.77
C ASP A 169 10.37 -16.29 -19.29
N HIS A 170 10.36 -15.07 -18.76
CA HIS A 170 11.33 -14.05 -19.13
C HIS A 170 12.75 -14.43 -18.70
N ALA A 171 12.91 -14.95 -17.47
CA ALA A 171 14.20 -15.39 -16.94
C ALA A 171 14.80 -16.54 -17.77
N GLU A 172 14.01 -17.53 -18.16
CA GLU A 172 14.48 -18.64 -19.00
C GLU A 172 14.86 -18.18 -20.42
N LYS A 173 14.08 -17.29 -21.02
CA LYS A 173 14.44 -16.66 -22.31
C LYS A 173 15.76 -15.90 -22.22
N LEU A 174 15.95 -15.13 -21.15
CA LEU A 174 17.18 -14.37 -20.91
C LEU A 174 18.38 -15.31 -20.72
N LYS A 175 18.24 -16.34 -19.88
CA LYS A 175 19.25 -17.37 -19.64
C LYS A 175 19.69 -18.03 -20.95
N LYS A 176 18.73 -18.47 -21.78
CA LYS A 176 19.02 -19.09 -23.09
C LYS A 176 19.83 -18.16 -23.99
N ARG A 177 19.45 -16.88 -24.08
CA ARG A 177 20.17 -15.88 -24.91
C ARG A 177 21.58 -15.61 -24.39
N LEU A 178 21.76 -15.55 -23.07
CA LEU A 178 23.07 -15.35 -22.46
C LEU A 178 23.99 -16.54 -22.70
N THR A 179 23.49 -17.77 -22.56
CA THR A 179 24.27 -18.99 -22.88
C THR A 179 24.71 -19.00 -24.34
N GLN A 180 23.79 -18.71 -25.27
CA GLN A 180 24.11 -18.65 -26.71
C GLN A 180 25.10 -17.54 -27.10
N ALA A 181 25.21 -16.47 -26.32
CA ALA A 181 26.10 -15.35 -26.60
C ALA A 181 27.50 -15.53 -25.99
N LEU A 182 27.66 -16.49 -25.08
CA LEU A 182 28.91 -16.79 -24.37
C LEU A 182 29.57 -18.10 -24.84
N GLU A 183 28.89 -18.85 -25.72
CA GLU A 183 29.45 -19.93 -26.56
C GLU A 183 30.01 -19.35 -27.87
#